data_AF-A0A511NJH0-F1
#
_entry.id   AF-A0A511NJH0-F1
#
_cell.length_a   1.000
_cell.length_b   1.000
_cell.length_c   1.000
_cell.angle_alpha   90.00
_cell.angle_beta   90.00
_cell.angle_gamma   90.00
#
_symmetry.space_group_name_H-M   'P 1'
#
loop_
_entity.id
_entity.type
_entity.pdbx_description
1 polymer ?
#
loop_
_entity_poly.entity_id
_entity_poly.type
_entity_poly.pdbx_seq_one_letter_code
_entity_poly.pdbx_strand_id
1 'polypeptide(L)'
;MKVLQILIFIILFVSNCYPKKCENSTIKIDEIVLDKMYKHDIEYCALVNNSLKGDKLSFKEIIFLDVNFLDGESAYLHSYYIYVITKKLGDNHVYFLLKDMNKNELKSYYSILNSGIHYENVNKSIKSEFPKLYTELWKNKNPINY
;
A
#
# COMPACT_ATOMS: atom_id res chain seq x y z
N MET A 1 30.68 1.62 -37.06
CA MET A 1 29.24 1.34 -36.78
C MET A 1 29.01 0.25 -35.73
N LYS A 2 29.67 -0.92 -35.78
CA LYS A 2 29.42 -2.02 -34.82
C LYS A 2 29.67 -1.67 -33.34
N VAL A 3 30.72 -0.90 -33.05
CA VAL A 3 31.07 -0.50 -31.67
C VAL A 3 30.03 0.46 -31.07
N LEU A 4 29.50 1.38 -31.88
CA LEU A 4 28.46 2.32 -31.45
C LEU A 4 27.14 1.59 -31.14
N GLN A 5 26.78 0.59 -31.93
CA GLN A 5 25.60 -0.24 -31.69
C GLN A 5 25.74 -1.08 -30.41
N ILE A 6 26.93 -1.63 -30.14
CA ILE A 6 27.21 -2.37 -28.90
C ILE A 6 27.12 -1.44 -27.68
N LEU A 7 27.66 -0.23 -27.76
CA LEU A 7 27.57 0.76 -26.67
C LEU A 7 26.13 1.18 -26.38
N ILE A 8 25.31 1.40 -27.41
CA ILE A 8 23.88 1.70 -27.25
C ILE A 8 23.15 0.52 -26.58
N PHE A 9 23.47 -0.72 -26.98
CA PHE A 9 22.88 -1.92 -26.37
C PHE A 9 23.26 -2.07 -24.90
N ILE A 10 24.53 -1.81 -24.55
CA ILE A 10 24.99 -1.85 -23.17
C ILE A 10 24.30 -0.76 -22.34
N ILE A 11 24.25 0.48 -22.83
CA ILE A 11 23.61 1.61 -22.12
C ILE A 11 22.12 1.32 -21.83
N LEU A 12 21.39 0.76 -22.79
CA LEU A 12 19.99 0.37 -22.61
C LEU A 12 19.80 -0.77 -21.60
N PHE A 13 20.77 -1.69 -21.51
CA PHE A 13 20.76 -2.76 -20.51
C PHE A 13 21.12 -2.25 -19.11
N VAL A 14 22.09 -1.33 -18.97
CA VAL A 14 22.50 -0.82 -17.66
C VAL A 14 21.46 0.14 -17.07
N SER A 15 20.69 0.87 -17.90
CA SER A 15 19.61 1.76 -17.41
C SER A 15 18.45 1.02 -16.72
N ASN A 16 18.30 -0.29 -16.95
CA ASN A 16 17.25 -1.10 -16.32
C ASN A 16 17.67 -1.76 -14.99
N CYS A 17 18.93 -1.60 -14.56
CA CYS A 17 19.46 -2.21 -13.34
C CYS A 17 19.50 -1.29 -12.13
N TYR A 18 18.93 -0.08 -12.19
CA TYR A 18 18.84 0.78 -11.01
C TYR A 18 17.69 0.34 -10.11
N PRO A 19 17.94 0.12 -8.79
CA PRO A 19 16.88 -0.21 -7.86
C PRO A 19 15.82 0.89 -7.88
N LYS A 20 14.58 0.44 -8.11
CA LYS A 20 13.31 1.11 -7.83
C LYS A 20 13.36 1.90 -6.52
N LYS A 21 13.56 3.23 -6.52
CA LYS A 21 13.40 4.04 -5.30
C LYS A 21 12.23 5.01 -5.48
N CYS A 22 11.40 5.13 -4.45
CA CYS A 22 10.43 6.22 -4.39
C CYS A 22 11.16 7.51 -3.96
N GLU A 23 11.79 8.21 -4.90
CA GLU A 23 12.65 9.38 -4.61
C GLU A 23 11.92 10.53 -3.88
N ASN A 24 10.59 10.61 -4.00
CA ASN A 24 9.78 11.67 -3.39
C ASN A 24 8.78 11.16 -2.34
N SER A 25 8.91 9.91 -1.87
CA SER A 25 8.00 9.39 -0.85
C SER A 25 8.47 9.76 0.55
N THR A 26 7.54 10.27 1.37
CA THR A 26 7.79 10.46 2.82
C THR A 26 7.79 9.13 3.59
N ILE A 27 7.55 8.02 2.91
CA ILE A 27 7.63 6.65 3.43
C ILE A 27 8.71 5.91 2.64
N LYS A 28 9.67 5.32 3.34
CA LYS A 28 10.63 4.40 2.72
C LYS A 28 9.92 3.08 2.40
N ILE A 29 9.91 2.71 1.12
CA ILE A 29 9.32 1.46 0.64
C ILE A 29 10.46 0.49 0.34
N ASP A 30 10.31 -0.75 0.77
CA ASP A 30 11.28 -1.81 0.58
C ASP A 30 11.39 -2.18 -0.90
N GLU A 31 12.62 -2.33 -1.35
CA GLU A 31 12.95 -2.57 -2.76
C GLU A 31 12.29 -3.87 -3.28
N ILE A 32 12.09 -4.87 -2.41
CA ILE A 32 11.42 -6.12 -2.79
C ILE A 32 9.95 -5.92 -3.20
N VAL A 33 9.25 -5.00 -2.53
CA VAL A 33 7.86 -4.66 -2.89
C VAL A 33 7.87 -3.85 -4.18
N LEU A 34 8.77 -2.87 -4.32
CA LEU A 34 8.88 -2.06 -5.52
C LEU A 34 9.23 -2.88 -6.77
N ASP A 35 10.16 -3.83 -6.65
CA ASP A 35 10.55 -4.73 -7.75
C ASP A 35 9.37 -5.60 -8.20
N LYS A 36 8.62 -6.19 -7.26
CA LYS A 36 7.44 -6.99 -7.57
C LYS A 36 6.33 -6.17 -8.21
N MET A 37 6.02 -5.00 -7.66
CA MET A 37 5.00 -4.11 -8.24
C MET A 37 5.39 -3.69 -9.66
N TYR A 38 6.65 -3.35 -9.88
CA TYR A 38 7.12 -2.92 -11.19
C TYR A 38 7.09 -4.03 -12.24
N LYS A 39 7.43 -5.27 -11.87
CA LYS A 39 7.31 -6.44 -12.76
C LYS A 39 5.88 -6.69 -13.25
N HIS A 40 4.90 -6.11 -12.58
CA HIS A 40 3.48 -6.17 -12.91
C HIS A 40 2.92 -4.82 -13.41
N ASP A 41 3.79 -3.90 -13.85
CA ASP A 41 3.43 -2.58 -14.39
C ASP A 41 2.63 -1.69 -13.42
N ILE A 42 2.87 -1.84 -12.11
CA ILE A 42 2.21 -1.05 -11.07
C ILE A 42 3.11 0.10 -10.62
N GLU A 43 2.63 1.32 -10.81
CA GLU A 43 3.26 2.56 -10.36
C GLU A 43 3.07 2.79 -8.84
N TYR A 44 3.58 1.86 -8.03
CA TYR A 44 3.31 1.79 -6.59
C TYR A 44 3.73 3.06 -5.83
N CYS A 45 4.87 3.66 -6.19
CA CYS A 45 5.31 4.92 -5.59
C CYS A 45 4.30 6.06 -5.83
N ALA A 46 3.72 6.13 -7.04
CA ALA A 46 2.73 7.15 -7.37
C ALA A 46 1.45 6.94 -6.55
N LEU A 47 0.96 5.70 -6.45
CA LEU A 47 -0.20 5.35 -5.64
C LEU A 47 0.00 5.72 -4.17
N VAL A 48 1.15 5.37 -3.57
CA VAL A 48 1.46 5.71 -2.18
C VAL A 48 1.50 7.24 -2.00
N ASN A 49 2.19 7.95 -2.88
CA ASN A 49 2.34 9.40 -2.76
C ASN A 49 1.03 10.16 -2.93
N ASN A 50 0.17 9.73 -3.84
CA ASN A 50 -1.13 10.35 -4.03
C ASN A 50 -2.08 10.00 -2.89
N SER A 51 -2.04 8.77 -2.39
CA SER A 51 -2.79 8.36 -1.19
C SER A 51 -2.42 9.23 0.02
N LEU A 52 -1.14 9.51 0.22
CA LEU A 52 -0.66 10.39 1.30
C LEU A 52 -1.12 11.85 1.17
N LYS A 53 -1.48 12.29 -0.04
CA LYS A 53 -2.09 13.60 -0.28
C LYS A 53 -3.61 13.60 -0.03
N GLY A 54 -4.19 12.47 0.37
CA GLY A 54 -5.63 12.31 0.55
C GLY A 54 -6.39 12.10 -0.77
N ASP A 55 -5.70 11.72 -1.86
CA ASP A 55 -6.41 11.38 -3.10
C ASP A 55 -7.22 10.10 -2.90
N LYS A 56 -8.55 10.23 -2.96
CA LYS A 56 -9.48 9.15 -2.64
C LYS A 56 -9.38 7.97 -3.61
N LEU A 57 -9.13 8.24 -4.89
CA LEU A 57 -9.01 7.19 -5.90
C LEU A 57 -7.75 6.38 -5.69
N SER A 58 -6.61 7.04 -5.53
CA SER A 58 -5.33 6.39 -5.25
C SER A 58 -5.37 5.63 -3.93
N PHE A 59 -5.99 6.20 -2.88
CA PHE A 59 -6.15 5.53 -1.59
C PHE A 59 -7.00 4.26 -1.71
N LYS A 60 -8.10 4.32 -2.47
CA LYS A 60 -8.93 3.14 -2.74
C LYS A 60 -8.17 2.11 -3.57
N GLU A 61 -7.49 2.54 -4.63
CA GLU A 61 -6.74 1.68 -5.53
C GLU A 61 -5.61 0.95 -4.81
N ILE A 62 -4.85 1.64 -3.97
CA ILE A 62 -3.76 0.99 -3.23
C ILE A 62 -4.27 -0.02 -2.20
N ILE A 63 -5.44 0.19 -1.57
CA ILE A 63 -6.04 -0.78 -0.65
C ILE A 63 -6.47 -2.05 -1.39
N PHE A 64 -7.06 -1.90 -2.57
CA PHE A 64 -7.67 -3.01 -3.33
C PHE A 64 -6.82 -3.47 -4.50
N LEU A 65 -5.53 -3.17 -4.46
CA LEU A 65 -4.58 -3.63 -5.44
C LEU A 65 -4.62 -5.16 -5.49
N ASP A 66 -4.68 -5.74 -6.69
CA ASP A 66 -4.51 -7.19 -6.83
C ASP A 66 -3.05 -7.52 -6.46
N VAL A 67 -2.87 -8.16 -5.31
CA VAL A 67 -1.56 -8.54 -4.78
C VAL A 67 -1.32 -10.05 -4.84
N ASN A 68 -2.06 -10.78 -5.67
CA ASN A 68 -1.92 -12.24 -5.78
C ASN A 68 -0.53 -12.68 -6.29
N PHE A 69 0.21 -11.78 -6.93
CA PHE A 69 1.58 -12.01 -7.35
C PHE A 69 2.63 -11.74 -6.26
N LEU A 70 2.22 -11.16 -5.12
CA LEU A 70 3.10 -11.00 -3.97
C LEU A 70 3.22 -12.31 -3.20
N ASP A 71 4.42 -12.61 -2.72
CA ASP A 71 4.58 -13.61 -1.67
C ASP A 71 4.04 -13.10 -0.33
N GLY A 72 3.90 -14.01 0.64
CA GLY A 72 3.34 -13.68 1.96
C GLY A 72 4.06 -12.52 2.65
N GLU A 73 5.40 -12.46 2.55
CA GLU A 73 6.18 -11.35 3.12
C GLU A 73 5.85 -10.01 2.46
N SER A 74 5.81 -9.96 1.13
CA SER A 74 5.56 -8.71 0.41
C SER A 74 4.11 -8.25 0.52
N ALA A 75 3.16 -9.18 0.61
CA ALA A 75 1.76 -8.86 0.90
C ALA A 75 1.60 -8.29 2.33
N TYR A 76 2.40 -8.78 3.28
CA TYR A 76 2.39 -8.29 4.65
C TYR A 76 3.05 -6.90 4.77
N LEU A 77 4.14 -6.65 4.04
CA LEU A 77 4.73 -5.32 3.85
C LEU A 77 3.77 -4.35 3.16
N HIS A 78 3.03 -4.79 2.14
CA HIS A 78 1.99 -3.98 1.51
C HIS A 78 0.96 -3.52 2.54
N SER A 79 0.46 -4.44 3.37
CA SER A 79 -0.45 -4.12 4.47
C SER A 79 0.15 -3.11 5.45
N TYR A 80 1.44 -3.23 5.76
CA TYR A 80 2.16 -2.25 6.59
C TYR A 80 2.13 -0.85 5.97
N TYR A 81 2.37 -0.70 4.67
CA TYR A 81 2.31 0.63 4.04
C TYR A 81 0.90 1.23 4.05
N ILE A 82 -0.16 0.43 3.93
CA ILE A 82 -1.54 0.90 4.12
C ILE A 82 -1.73 1.44 5.54
N TYR A 83 -1.22 0.75 6.55
CA TYR A 83 -1.23 1.25 7.94
C TYR A 83 -0.46 2.57 8.08
N VAL A 84 0.75 2.69 7.51
CA VAL A 84 1.53 3.94 7.60
C VAL A 84 0.81 5.10 6.91
N ILE A 85 0.20 4.88 5.73
CA ILE A 85 -0.60 5.90 5.03
C ILE A 85 -1.78 6.33 5.91
N THR A 86 -2.53 5.36 6.45
CA THR A 86 -3.66 5.60 7.36
C THR A 86 -3.24 6.44 8.56
N LYS A 87 -2.09 6.09 9.17
CA LYS A 87 -1.53 6.81 10.31
C LYS A 87 -1.14 8.25 9.97
N LYS A 88 -0.55 8.47 8.80
CA LYS A 88 -0.16 9.82 8.35
C LYS A 88 -1.34 10.71 7.99
N LEU A 89 -2.38 10.15 7.37
CA LEU A 89 -3.61 10.89 7.03
C LEU A 89 -4.44 11.23 8.27
N GLY A 90 -4.41 10.34 9.26
CA GLY A 90 -5.14 10.49 10.51
C GLY A 90 -6.60 10.02 10.41
N ASP A 91 -7.12 9.65 11.58
CA ASP A 91 -8.40 8.97 11.79
C ASP A 91 -9.58 9.68 11.09
N ASN A 92 -9.74 10.98 11.33
CA ASN A 92 -10.82 11.78 10.75
C ASN A 92 -10.77 11.84 9.21
N HIS A 93 -9.57 11.96 8.63
CA HIS A 93 -9.44 12.10 7.18
C HIS A 93 -9.75 10.77 6.50
N VAL A 94 -9.19 9.68 7.02
CA VAL A 94 -9.43 8.33 6.51
C VAL A 94 -10.92 7.99 6.54
N TYR A 95 -11.63 8.36 7.60
CA TYR A 95 -13.09 8.21 7.64
C TYR A 95 -13.79 8.80 6.40
N PHE A 96 -13.44 10.02 5.99
CA PHE A 96 -14.02 10.65 4.81
C PHE A 96 -13.64 9.95 3.49
N LEU A 97 -12.45 9.36 3.41
CA LEU A 97 -12.03 8.59 2.23
C LEU A 97 -12.83 7.28 2.09
N LEU A 98 -13.22 6.69 3.22
CA LEU A 98 -13.95 5.41 3.28
C LEU A 98 -15.47 5.56 3.21
N LYS A 99 -16.02 6.76 3.37
CA LYS A 99 -17.48 6.99 3.56
C LYS A 99 -18.37 6.40 2.47
N ASP A 100 -17.84 6.28 1.24
CA ASP A 100 -18.58 5.79 0.07
C ASP A 100 -18.22 4.32 -0.27
N MET A 101 -17.45 3.65 0.59
CA MET A 101 -17.13 2.23 0.43
C MET A 101 -18.28 1.36 0.94
N ASN A 102 -18.54 0.26 0.24
CA ASN A 102 -19.53 -0.71 0.65
C ASN A 102 -19.02 -1.59 1.81
N LYS A 103 -19.92 -2.38 2.40
CA LYS A 103 -19.61 -3.25 3.55
C LYS A 103 -18.44 -4.22 3.30
N ASN A 104 -18.34 -4.79 2.09
CA ASN A 104 -17.27 -5.73 1.76
C ASN A 104 -15.93 -5.02 1.63
N GLU A 105 -15.90 -3.85 1.00
CA GLU A 105 -14.73 -3.00 0.89
C GLU A 105 -14.23 -2.58 2.29
N LEU A 106 -15.12 -2.15 3.18
CA LEU A 106 -14.78 -1.80 4.56
C LEU A 106 -14.24 -3.00 5.36
N LYS A 107 -14.80 -4.19 5.14
CA LYS A 107 -14.30 -5.43 5.77
C LYS A 107 -12.90 -5.78 5.29
N SER A 108 -12.66 -5.71 3.98
CA SER A 108 -11.34 -5.95 3.39
C SER A 108 -10.31 -4.94 3.89
N TYR A 109 -10.68 -3.65 3.92
CA TYR A 109 -9.83 -2.61 4.48
C TYR A 109 -9.50 -2.85 5.95
N TYR A 110 -10.48 -3.24 6.78
CA TYR A 110 -10.24 -3.60 8.18
C TYR A 110 -9.21 -4.73 8.29
N SER A 111 -9.34 -5.79 7.49
CA SER A 111 -8.40 -6.92 7.51
C SER A 111 -6.98 -6.49 7.14
N ILE A 112 -6.84 -5.69 6.07
CA ILE A 112 -5.54 -5.18 5.59
C ILE A 112 -4.91 -4.27 6.65
N LEU A 113 -5.69 -3.34 7.20
CA LEU A 113 -5.21 -2.42 8.24
C LEU A 113 -4.77 -3.18 9.50
N ASN A 114 -5.53 -4.20 9.91
CA ASN A 114 -5.18 -5.02 11.07
C ASN A 114 -3.87 -5.79 10.84
N SER A 115 -3.67 -6.35 9.64
CA SER A 115 -2.40 -6.97 9.24
C SER A 115 -1.25 -5.97 9.28
N GLY A 116 -1.44 -4.75 8.76
CA GLY A 116 -0.42 -3.70 8.79
C GLY A 116 -0.05 -3.24 10.20
N ILE A 117 -1.02 -3.15 11.11
CA ILE A 117 -0.78 -2.85 12.52
C ILE A 117 0.01 -3.99 13.18
N HIS A 118 -0.36 -5.24 12.92
CA HIS A 118 0.32 -6.42 13.46
C HIS A 118 1.76 -6.54 12.94
N TYR A 119 2.03 -6.08 11.71
CA TYR A 119 3.40 -5.98 11.17
C TYR A 119 4.26 -5.03 12.01
N GLU A 120 3.75 -3.83 12.30
CA GLU A 120 4.46 -2.83 13.11
C GLU A 120 4.62 -3.29 14.56
N ASN A 121 3.56 -3.79 15.19
CA ASN A 121 3.57 -4.24 16.57
C ASN A 121 2.37 -5.14 16.88
N VAL A 122 2.65 -6.38 17.25
CA VAL A 122 1.62 -7.40 17.54
C VAL A 122 0.68 -7.05 18.70
N ASN A 123 1.10 -6.15 19.60
CA ASN A 123 0.29 -5.72 20.75
C ASN A 123 -0.66 -4.56 20.43
N LYS A 124 -0.58 -4.01 19.22
CA LYS A 124 -1.45 -2.90 18.79
C LYS A 124 -2.70 -3.44 18.09
N SER A 125 -3.77 -2.67 18.15
CA SER A 125 -5.04 -2.97 17.48
C SER A 125 -5.59 -1.74 16.78
N ILE A 126 -6.51 -1.95 15.83
CA ILE A 126 -7.24 -0.84 15.19
C ILE A 126 -7.96 0.01 16.25
N LYS A 127 -8.53 -0.62 17.28
CA LYS A 127 -9.24 0.08 18.35
C LYS A 127 -8.33 1.04 19.13
N SER A 128 -7.07 0.66 19.36
CA SER A 128 -6.11 1.50 20.10
C SER A 128 -5.46 2.57 19.22
N GLU A 129 -5.15 2.26 17.95
CA GLU A 129 -4.47 3.21 17.05
C GLU A 129 -5.44 4.17 16.35
N PHE A 130 -6.68 3.74 16.06
CA PHE A 130 -7.68 4.49 15.29
C PHE A 130 -9.08 4.34 15.92
N PRO A 131 -9.33 4.90 17.11
CA PRO A 131 -10.54 4.66 17.86
C PRO A 131 -11.84 5.09 17.15
N LYS A 132 -11.82 6.18 16.35
CA LYS A 132 -13.02 6.63 15.63
C LYS A 132 -13.28 5.75 14.41
N LEU A 133 -12.24 5.47 13.63
CA LEU A 133 -12.27 4.54 12.51
C LEU A 133 -12.78 3.17 12.95
N TYR A 134 -12.32 2.69 14.12
CA TYR A 134 -12.78 1.43 14.68
C TYR A 134 -14.29 1.41 14.87
N THR A 135 -14.90 2.46 15.43
CA THR A 135 -16.35 2.52 15.61
C THR A 135 -17.09 2.39 14.27
N GLU A 136 -16.59 3.03 13.23
CA GLU A 136 -17.22 3.04 11.90
C GLU A 136 -17.01 1.72 11.14
N LEU A 137 -15.81 1.15 11.21
CA LEU A 137 -15.53 -0.18 10.66
C LEU A 137 -16.28 -1.29 11.42
N TRP A 138 -16.42 -1.14 12.74
CA TRP A 138 -17.10 -2.11 13.60
C TRP A 138 -18.61 -2.13 13.42
N LYS A 139 -19.25 -0.96 13.24
CA LYS A 139 -20.68 -0.89 12.87
C LYS A 139 -21.00 -1.71 11.62
N ASN A 140 -20.02 -1.83 10.71
CA ASN A 140 -20.15 -2.56 9.46
C ASN A 140 -19.65 -4.01 9.54
N LYS A 141 -19.21 -4.47 10.71
CA LYS A 141 -18.84 -5.85 10.98
C LYS A 141 -20.12 -6.63 11.32
N ASN A 142 -20.67 -7.38 10.37
CA ASN A 142 -21.39 -8.59 10.79
C ASN A 142 -20.33 -9.52 11.36
N PRO A 143 -20.44 -9.98 12.61
CA PRO A 143 -19.53 -10.96 13.15
C PRO A 143 -19.80 -12.26 12.39
N ILE A 144 -18.97 -12.57 11.41
CA ILE A 144 -18.73 -13.97 11.11
C ILE A 144 -17.80 -14.40 12.24
N ASN A 145 -18.42 -14.94 13.29
CA ASN A 145 -17.75 -15.76 14.28
C ASN A 145 -17.01 -16.85 13.49
N TYR A 146 -15.67 -16.86 13.61
CA TYR A 146 -14.89 -18.07 13.44
C TYR A 146 -14.68 -18.65 14.82
#